data_AF-A0A3P9C525-F1
#
_entry.id   AF-A0A3P9C525-F1
#
_cell.length_a   1.000
_cell.length_b   1.000
_cell.length_c   1.000
_cell.angle_alpha   90.00
_cell.angle_beta   90.00
_cell.angle_gamma   90.00
#
_symmetry.space_group_name_H-M   'P 1'
#
loop_
_entity.id
_entity.type
_entity.pdbx_description
1 polymer ?
#
loop_
_entity_poly.entity_id
_entity_poly.type
_entity_poly.pdbx_seq_one_letter_code
_entity_poly.pdbx_strand_id
1 'polypeptide(L)' 'MTEGPCQCGNDWVFQQHNATVHTAHRTRSFFRENNITLLGHPACSPDLNPIEKLWGWMGREVFTKMDNSCRQ' A
#
# COMPACT_ATOMS: atom_id res chain seq x y z
N MET A 1 6.58 28.81 -4.52
CA MET A 1 6.92 27.37 -4.55
C MET A 1 6.20 26.81 -5.76
N THR A 2 6.93 26.59 -6.85
CA THR A 2 6.37 26.10 -8.12
C THR A 2 6.26 24.58 -8.03
N GLU A 3 5.03 24.09 -7.95
CA GLU A 3 4.70 22.67 -8.04
C GLU A 3 5.27 22.13 -9.36
N GLY A 4 6.16 21.13 -9.29
CA GLY A 4 6.64 20.40 -10.47
C GLY A 4 5.50 19.59 -11.12
N PRO A 5 5.67 19.12 -12.36
CA PRO A 5 4.62 18.37 -13.03
C PRO A 5 4.30 17.09 -12.23
N CYS A 6 3.04 16.96 -11.81
CA CYS A 6 2.50 15.77 -11.17
C CYS A 6 2.71 14.60 -12.13
N GLN A 7 3.66 13.71 -11.85
CA GLN A 7 3.97 12.54 -12.70
C GLN A 7 2.87 11.46 -12.69
N CYS A 8 1.77 11.70 -11.99
CA CYS A 8 0.56 10.89 -12.04
C CYS A 8 -0.52 11.73 -12.73
N GLY A 9 -1.07 11.20 -13.83
CA GLY A 9 -2.20 11.83 -14.51
C GLY A 9 -3.42 11.98 -13.60
N ASN A 10 -4.46 12.67 -14.07
CA ASN A 10 -5.68 12.93 -13.30
C ASN A 10 -6.48 11.65 -12.90
N ASP A 11 -6.04 10.47 -13.33
CA ASP A 11 -6.72 9.18 -13.13
C ASP A 11 -6.03 8.35 -12.05
N TRP A 12 -6.34 8.65 -10.78
CA TRP A 12 -5.84 7.89 -9.65
C TRP A 12 -6.51 6.51 -9.57
N VAL A 13 -5.70 5.47 -9.33
CA VAL A 13 -6.17 4.10 -9.08
C VAL A 13 -5.81 3.67 -7.66
N PHE A 14 -6.75 3.03 -6.97
CA PHE A 14 -6.56 2.52 -5.62
C PHE A 14 -5.92 1.12 -5.68
N GLN A 15 -4.78 0.93 -5.04
CA GLN A 15 -4.13 -0.37 -4.92
C GLN A 15 -4.37 -0.96 -3.53
N GLN A 16 -4.82 -2.22 -3.48
CA GLN A 16 -4.90 -3.02 -2.25
C GLN A 16 -4.51 -4.47 -2.53
N HIS A 17 -4.07 -5.19 -1.51
CA HIS A 17 -3.82 -6.63 -1.62
C HIS A 17 -5.13 -7.43 -1.58
N ASN A 18 -5.09 -8.66 -2.09
CA ASN A 18 -6.26 -9.50 -2.28
C ASN A 18 -6.69 -10.30 -1.02
N ALA A 19 -6.54 -9.74 0.19
CA ALA A 19 -7.06 -10.44 1.37
C ALA A 19 -8.58 -10.51 1.35
N THR A 20 -9.12 -11.53 2.02
CA THR A 20 -10.55 -11.84 2.01
C THR A 20 -11.43 -10.65 2.40
N VAL A 21 -11.00 -9.86 3.39
CA VAL A 21 -11.69 -8.62 3.82
C VAL A 21 -11.74 -7.53 2.75
N HIS A 22 -10.70 -7.43 1.92
CA HIS A 22 -10.61 -6.46 0.82
C HIS A 22 -11.44 -6.87 -0.40
N THR A 23 -11.69 -8.17 -0.55
CA THR A 23 -12.54 -8.75 -1.62
C THR A 23 -14.00 -8.92 -1.24
N ALA A 24 -14.35 -8.67 0.03
CA ALA A 24 -15.71 -8.86 0.54
C ALA A 24 -16.73 -8.00 -0.24
N HIS A 25 -17.98 -8.48 -0.31
CA HIS A 25 -19.04 -7.81 -1.06
C HIS A 25 -19.21 -6.34 -0.64
N ARG A 26 -19.25 -6.06 0.66
CA ARG A 26 -19.39 -4.70 1.19
C ARG A 26 -18.25 -3.79 0.72
N THR A 27 -17.01 -4.28 0.76
CA THR A 27 -15.83 -3.52 0.32
C THR A 27 -15.89 -3.24 -1.18
N ARG A 28 -16.30 -4.22 -2.00
CA ARG A 28 -16.46 -4.03 -3.45
C ARG A 28 -17.61 -3.06 -3.78
N SER A 29 -18.73 -3.13 -3.06
CA SER A 29 -19.84 -2.18 -3.22
C SER A 29 -19.41 -0.75 -2.90
N PHE A 30 -18.65 -0.55 -1.82
CA PHE A 30 -18.13 0.76 -1.44
C PHE A 30 -17.30 1.38 -2.57
N PHE A 31 -16.37 0.64 -3.16
CA PHE A 31 -15.56 1.17 -4.28
C PHE A 31 -16.41 1.55 -5.49
N ARG A 32 -17.42 0.74 -5.83
CA ARG A 32 -18.34 1.03 -6.93
C ARG A 32 -19.19 2.27 -6.66
N GLU A 33 -19.75 2.40 -5.46
CA GLU A 33 -20.60 3.53 -5.06
C GLU A 33 -19.83 4.86 -5.04
N ASN A 34 -18.53 4.82 -4.74
CA ASN A 34 -17.68 6.00 -4.66
C ASN A 34 -16.88 6.28 -5.96
N ASN A 35 -17.13 5.54 -7.04
CA ASN A 35 -16.40 5.66 -8.30
C ASN A 35 -14.86 5.55 -8.13
N ILE A 36 -14.42 4.67 -7.23
CA ILE A 36 -13.00 4.43 -6.98
C ILE A 36 -12.54 3.28 -7.87
N THR A 37 -11.62 3.58 -8.78
CA THR A 37 -11.01 2.55 -9.64
C THR A 37 -10.02 1.72 -8.84
N LEU A 38 -10.22 0.41 -8.79
CA LEU A 38 -9.32 -0.52 -8.12
C LEU A 38 -8.29 -1.08 -9.09
N LEU A 39 -7.00 -1.03 -8.74
CA LEU A 39 -5.93 -1.70 -9.46
C LEU A 39 -6.04 -3.22 -9.22
N GLY A 40 -6.12 -3.99 -10.30
CA GLY A 40 -6.09 -5.45 -10.22
C GLY A 40 -4.74 -5.93 -9.68
N HIS A 41 -4.77 -6.74 -8.61
CA HIS A 41 -3.57 -7.30 -7.99
C HIS A 41 -3.52 -8.82 -8.17
N PRO A 42 -2.41 -9.39 -8.67
CA PRO A 42 -2.28 -10.84 -8.80
C PRO A 42 -2.26 -11.53 -7.43
N ALA A 43 -2.88 -12.70 -7.35
CA ALA A 43 -2.88 -13.49 -6.12
C ALA A 43 -1.45 -13.87 -5.71
N CYS A 44 -1.21 -13.99 -4.40
CA CYS A 44 0.08 -14.43 -3.84
C CYS A 44 1.31 -13.64 -4.30
N SER A 45 1.16 -12.36 -4.64
CA SER A 45 2.25 -11.49 -5.10
C SER A 45 2.54 -10.37 -4.08
N PRO A 46 3.12 -10.69 -2.91
CA PRO A 46 3.44 -9.69 -1.88
C PRO A 46 4.54 -8.73 -2.33
N ASP A 47 5.42 -9.16 -3.23
CA ASP A 47 6.50 -8.38 -3.85
C ASP A 47 5.98 -7.18 -4.66
N LEU A 48 4.76 -7.29 -5.19
CA LEU A 48 4.09 -6.25 -5.96
C LEU A 48 3.27 -5.28 -5.09
N ASN A 49 3.19 -5.50 -3.77
CA ASN A 49 2.45 -4.64 -2.86
C ASN A 49 3.38 -3.59 -2.23
N PRO A 50 3.26 -2.29 -2.57
CA PRO A 50 4.16 -1.26 -2.06
C PRO A 50 4.16 -1.15 -0.52
N ILE A 51 3.04 -1.48 0.13
CA ILE A 51 2.94 -1.42 1.59
C ILE A 51 3.82 -2.48 2.28
N GLU A 52 4.00 -3.66 1.67
CA GLU A 52 4.88 -4.72 2.18
C GLU A 52 6.34 -4.27 2.16
N LYS A 53 6.74 -3.56 1.10
CA LYS A 53 8.09 -2.97 1.01
C LYS A 53 8.29 -1.91 2.09
N LEU A 54 7.29 -1.08 2.35
CA LEU A 54 7.34 -0.06 3.39
C LEU A 54 7.41 -0.69 4.79
N TRP A 55 6.58 -1.69 5.08
CA TRP A 55 6.65 -2.43 6.34
C TRP A 55 7.99 -3.11 6.54
N GLY A 56 8.56 -3.74 5.50
CA GLY A 56 9.89 -4.33 5.57
C GLY A 56 10.99 -3.31 5.88
N TRP A 57 10.90 -2.10 5.33
CA TRP A 57 11.81 -1.01 5.68
C TRP A 57 11.62 -0.55 7.14
N MET A 58 10.38 -0.28 7.57
CA MET A 58 10.10 0.14 8.94
C MET A 58 10.53 -0.90 9.97
N GLY A 59 10.32 -2.19 9.69
CA GLY A 59 10.78 -3.28 10.55
C GLY A 59 12.30 -3.24 10.76
N ARG A 60 13.08 -3.08 9.69
CA ARG A 60 14.56 -2.94 9.78
C ARG A 60 14.98 -1.75 10.62
N GLU A 61 14.33 -0.61 10.47
CA GLU A 61 14.63 0.59 11.26
C GLU A 61 14.35 0.37 12.75
N VAL A 62 13.23 -0.28 13.09
CA VAL A 62 12.88 -0.61 14.48
C VAL A 62 13.89 -1.58 15.07
N PHE A 63 14.24 -2.66 14.37
CA PHE A 63 15.24 -3.62 14.84
C PHE A 63 16.62 -2.99 15.05
N THR A 64 17.04 -2.12 14.13
CA THR A 64 18.32 -1.40 14.24
C THR A 64 18.34 -0.51 15.48
N LYS A 65 17.25 0.21 15.76
CA LYS A 65 17.14 1.04 16.97
C LYS A 65 17.13 0.22 18.25
N MET A 66 16.46 -0.94 18.26
CA MET A 66 16.46 -1.85 19.41
C MET A 66 17.86 -2.44 19.68
N ASP A 67 18.57 -2.89 18.64
CA ASP A 67 19.94 -3.42 18.78
C ASP A 67 20.91 -2.36 19.32
N ASN A 68 20.81 -1.13 18.83
CA ASN A 68 21.62 -0.01 19.33
C ASN A 68 21.26 0.42 20.77
N SER A 69 20.03 0.17 21.22
CA SER A 69 19.61 0.43 22.60
C SER A 69 20.07 -0.65 23.58
N CYS A 70 20.29 -1.89 23.12
CA CYS A 70 20.86 -2.96 23.94
C CYS A 70 22.39 -2.89 24.05
N ARG A 71 23.06 -2.15 23.15
CA ARG A 71 24.51 -1.95 23.15
C ARG A 71 24.98 -0.70 23.91
N GLN A 72 24.07 0.15 24.35
CA GLN A 72 24.33 1.25 25.29
C GLN A 72 24.05 0.77 26.72
#